data_AF-A0A5S4FVZ7-F1
#
_entry.id   AF-A0A5S4FVZ7-F1
#
_cell.length_a   1.000
_cell.length_b   1.000
_cell.length_c   1.000
_cell.angle_alpha   90.00
_cell.angle_beta   90.00
_cell.angle_gamma   90.00
#
_symmetry.space_group_name_H-M   'P 1'
#
loop_
_entity.id
_entity.type
_entity.pdbx_description
1 polymer ?
#
loop_
_entity_poly.entity_id
_entity_poly.type
_entity_poly.pdbx_seq_one_letter_code
_entity_poly.pdbx_strand_id
1 'polypeptide(L)'
;MSKRQIDVITTDESPICPRCGKEALLLARMPHGWVNASGELVDGRSDVVLCADCDADAPHAAPLITWFHVHGRVERDNSEEFVNLLVVWTEGMSVPPLDERRLETEVELWRSGNL
;
A
#
# COMPACT_ATOMS: atom_id res chain seq x y z
N MET A 1 -5.40 0.56 20.93
CA MET A 1 -5.00 0.39 19.52
C MET A 1 -5.15 1.75 18.86
N SER A 2 -4.07 2.34 18.36
CA SER A 2 -4.13 3.67 17.72
C SER A 2 -4.97 3.58 16.44
N LYS A 3 -5.83 4.57 16.20
CA LYS A 3 -6.74 4.59 15.04
C LYS A 3 -5.90 4.87 13.79
N ARG A 4 -5.63 3.85 12.97
CA ARG A 4 -4.92 4.00 11.69
C ARG A 4 -5.86 4.66 10.69
N GLN A 5 -5.61 5.91 10.32
CA GLN A 5 -6.32 6.55 9.22
C GLN A 5 -5.69 6.10 7.90
N ILE A 6 -6.48 5.60 6.96
CA ILE A 6 -6.00 5.15 5.66
C ILE A 6 -6.72 5.95 4.60
N ASP A 7 -5.95 6.57 3.71
CA ASP A 7 -6.50 7.39 2.64
C ASP A 7 -6.54 6.55 1.36
N VAL A 8 -7.73 6.31 0.81
CA VAL A 8 -7.89 5.70 -0.53
C VAL A 8 -7.76 6.80 -1.56
N ILE A 9 -6.89 6.61 -2.54
CA ILE A 9 -6.66 7.60 -3.58
C ILE A 9 -7.43 7.19 -4.82
N THR A 10 -8.32 8.08 -5.28
CA THR A 10 -8.97 7.96 -6.59
C THR A 10 -8.21 8.80 -7.60
N THR A 11 -7.72 8.16 -8.66
CA THR A 11 -7.03 8.80 -9.79
C THR A 11 -7.72 8.43 -11.09
N ASP A 12 -7.61 9.30 -12.10
CA ASP A 12 -8.16 9.04 -13.44
C ASP A 12 -7.38 7.93 -14.18
N GLU A 13 -6.12 7.71 -13.79
CA GLU A 13 -5.25 6.64 -14.31
C GLU A 13 -5.15 5.49 -13.31
N SER A 14 -5.18 4.25 -13.80
CA SER A 14 -4.96 3.06 -12.98
C SER A 14 -3.53 3.07 -12.40
N PRO A 15 -3.33 2.85 -11.09
CA PRO A 15 -2.00 2.77 -10.52
C PRO A 15 -1.20 1.62 -11.15
N ILE A 16 0.12 1.76 -11.27
CA ILE A 16 0.98 0.68 -11.75
C ILE A 16 1.52 -0.13 -10.57
N CYS A 17 1.45 -1.45 -10.67
CA CYS A 17 2.03 -2.35 -9.69
C CYS A 17 3.56 -2.34 -9.79
N PRO A 18 4.29 -1.95 -8.72
CA PRO A 18 5.75 -1.92 -8.76
C PRO A 18 6.38 -3.32 -8.78
N ARG A 19 5.62 -4.38 -8.45
CA ARG A 19 6.11 -5.76 -8.45
C ARG A 19 6.11 -6.41 -9.83
N CYS A 20 5.09 -6.13 -10.66
CA CYS A 20 4.93 -6.79 -11.96
C CYS A 20 4.78 -5.83 -13.15
N GLY A 21 4.70 -4.52 -12.92
CA GLY A 21 4.57 -3.49 -13.95
C GLY A 21 3.20 -3.38 -14.62
N LYS A 22 2.22 -4.19 -14.21
CA LYS A 22 0.85 -4.15 -14.75
C LYS A 22 -0.05 -3.17 -13.96
N GLU A 23 -1.20 -2.84 -14.53
CA GLU A 23 -2.23 -2.06 -13.84
C GLU A 23 -2.67 -2.75 -12.55
N ALA A 24 -2.73 -1.97 -11.48
CA ALA A 24 -3.26 -2.33 -10.18
C ALA A 24 -4.70 -1.81 -10.04
N LEU A 25 -5.49 -2.47 -9.19
CA LEU A 25 -6.91 -2.19 -9.00
C LEU A 25 -7.14 -0.97 -8.10
N LEU A 26 -6.25 -0.74 -7.15
CA LEU A 26 -6.43 0.29 -6.13
C LEU A 26 -5.09 0.74 -5.56
N LEU A 27 -5.01 2.02 -5.18
CA LEU A 27 -3.91 2.62 -4.43
C LEU A 27 -4.42 3.11 -3.07
N ALA A 28 -3.79 2.64 -2.00
CA ALA A 28 -4.00 3.13 -0.65
C ALA A 28 -2.74 3.80 -0.10
N ARG A 29 -2.93 4.92 0.59
CA ARG A 29 -1.86 5.64 1.27
C ARG A 29 -1.97 5.41 2.76
N MET A 30 -0.99 4.67 3.27
CA MET A 30 -0.94 4.20 4.66
C MET A 30 -0.03 5.14 5.47
N PRO A 31 -0.42 5.58 6.67
CA PRO A 31 0.48 6.29 7.55
C PRO A 31 1.59 5.33 7.99
N HIS A 32 2.82 5.80 7.90
CA HIS A 32 4.04 5.11 8.27
C HIS A 32 5.03 6.12 8.84
N GLY A 33 4.89 6.42 10.13
CA GLY A 33 5.83 7.27 10.85
C GLY A 33 6.94 6.47 11.52
N TRP A 34 8.02 7.16 11.87
CA TRP A 34 9.12 6.60 12.66
C TRP A 34 9.63 7.63 13.65
N VAL A 35 10.34 7.18 14.68
CA VAL A 35 11.05 8.08 15.60
C VAL A 35 12.46 8.27 15.05
N ASN A 36 12.87 9.53 14.84
CA ASN A 36 14.20 9.84 14.34
C ASN A 36 15.27 9.75 15.46
N ALA A 37 16.54 9.98 15.11
CA ALA A 37 17.65 9.92 16.06
C ALA A 37 17.59 10.99 17.17
N SER A 38 16.85 12.10 16.98
CA SER A 38 16.59 13.11 18.02
C SER A 38 15.42 12.74 18.94
N GLY A 39 14.75 11.60 18.72
CA GLY A 39 13.59 11.17 19.50
C GLY A 39 12.27 11.82 19.07
N GLU A 40 12.24 12.54 17.96
CA GLU A 40 11.05 13.17 17.42
C GLU A 40 10.29 12.20 16.52
N LEU A 41 8.96 12.22 16.63
CA LEU A 41 8.10 11.47 15.72
C LEU A 41 8.07 12.18 14.36
N VAL A 42 8.51 11.47 13.33
CA VAL A 42 8.40 11.88 11.94
C VAL A 42 7.23 11.16 11.32
N ASP A 43 6.24 11.93 10.84
CA ASP A 43 5.13 11.40 10.07
C ASP A 43 5.62 11.03 8.66
N GLY A 44 5.39 9.78 8.28
CA GLY A 44 5.59 9.32 6.90
C GLY A 44 4.32 8.68 6.36
N ARG A 45 4.33 8.44 5.06
CA ARG A 45 3.25 7.77 4.34
C ARG A 45 3.84 6.80 3.34
N SER A 46 3.24 5.62 3.24
CA SER A 46 3.62 4.59 2.28
C SER A 46 2.45 4.29 1.38
N ASP A 47 2.72 4.29 0.07
CA ASP A 47 1.78 3.94 -0.96
C ASP A 47 1.80 2.42 -1.17
N VAL A 48 0.62 1.80 -1.11
CA VAL A 48 0.45 0.37 -1.28
C VAL A 48 -0.63 0.12 -2.33
N VAL A 49 -0.32 -0.78 -3.26
CA VAL A 49 -1.22 -1.12 -4.37
C VAL A 49 -1.88 -2.48 -4.16
N LEU A 50 -3.15 -2.60 -4.58
CA LEU A 50 -3.82 -3.88 -4.74
C LEU A 50 -3.60 -4.38 -6.16
N CYS A 51 -2.82 -5.45 -6.34
CA CYS A 51 -2.57 -6.03 -7.66
C CYS A 51 -3.30 -7.36 -7.81
N ALA A 52 -4.15 -7.47 -8.84
CA ALA A 52 -4.90 -8.70 -9.11
C ALA A 52 -4.00 -9.93 -9.29
N ASP A 53 -2.83 -9.75 -9.91
CA ASP A 53 -1.89 -10.85 -10.15
C ASP A 53 -1.02 -11.17 -8.93
N CYS A 54 -0.42 -10.15 -8.31
CA CYS A 54 0.56 -10.37 -7.25
C CYS A 54 -0.07 -10.67 -5.88
N ASP A 55 -1.33 -10.29 -5.67
CA ASP A 55 -2.04 -10.48 -4.39
C ASP A 55 -3.15 -11.54 -4.48
N ALA A 56 -3.24 -12.28 -5.59
CA ALA A 56 -4.29 -13.28 -5.82
C ALA A 56 -4.40 -14.31 -4.69
N ASP A 57 -3.25 -14.75 -4.16
CA ASP A 57 -3.18 -15.77 -3.11
C ASP A 57 -3.19 -15.19 -1.69
N ALA A 58 -3.21 -13.86 -1.55
CA ALA A 58 -3.20 -13.20 -0.24
C ALA A 58 -4.61 -13.21 0.38
N PRO A 59 -4.84 -13.88 1.54
CA PRO A 59 -6.19 -14.07 2.08
C PRO A 59 -6.94 -12.76 2.40
N HIS A 60 -6.21 -11.71 2.76
CA HIS A 60 -6.77 -10.39 3.05
C HIS A 60 -7.06 -9.57 1.79
N ALA A 61 -6.51 -9.94 0.63
CA ALA A 61 -6.65 -9.21 -0.63
C ALA A 61 -7.62 -9.89 -1.61
N ALA A 62 -7.61 -11.22 -1.67
CA ALA A 62 -8.40 -12.00 -2.63
C ALA A 62 -9.91 -11.66 -2.65
N PRO A 63 -10.59 -11.42 -1.50
CA PRO A 63 -11.99 -11.00 -1.50
C PRO A 63 -12.22 -9.65 -2.19
N LEU A 64 -11.35 -8.66 -1.95
CA LEU A 64 -11.44 -7.34 -2.56
C LEU A 64 -11.14 -7.39 -4.07
N ILE A 65 -10.18 -8.23 -4.50
CA ILE A 65 -9.89 -8.49 -5.92
C ILE A 65 -11.11 -9.11 -6.61
N THR A 66 -11.76 -10.08 -5.96
CA THR A 66 -12.98 -10.73 -6.48
C THR A 66 -14.10 -9.70 -6.61
N TRP A 67 -14.28 -8.85 -5.60
CA TRP A 67 -15.27 -7.78 -5.63
C TRP A 67 -15.06 -6.82 -6.82
N PHE A 68 -13.82 -6.43 -7.10
CA PHE A 68 -13.49 -5.61 -8.28
C PHE A 68 -13.82 -6.31 -9.61
N HIS A 69 -13.63 -7.63 -9.72
CA HIS A 69 -14.02 -8.38 -10.91
C HIS A 69 -15.54 -8.44 -11.12
N VAL A 70 -16.32 -8.47 -10.03
CA VAL A 70 -17.79 -8.56 -10.09
C VAL A 70 -18.43 -7.20 -10.35
N HIS A 71 -17.98 -6.15 -9.64
CA HIS A 71 -18.64 -4.85 -9.68
C HIS A 71 -17.93 -3.82 -10.58
N GLY A 72 -16.61 -3.94 -10.76
CA GLY A 72 -15.78 -3.03 -11.55
C GLY A 72 -15.61 -1.61 -10.98
N ARG A 73 -16.65 -1.05 -10.35
CA ARG A 73 -16.67 0.30 -9.77
C ARG A 73 -17.47 0.34 -8.48
N VAL A 74 -17.10 1.28 -7.61
CA VAL A 74 -17.83 1.58 -6.38
C VAL A 74 -19.02 2.48 -6.70
N GLU A 75 -20.20 2.02 -6.35
CA GLU A 75 -21.48 2.70 -6.46
C GLU A 75 -22.12 2.79 -5.06
N ARG A 76 -23.17 3.60 -4.91
CA ARG A 76 -23.82 3.79 -3.60
C ARG A 76 -24.32 2.48 -3.00
N ASP A 77 -24.82 1.57 -3.83
CA ASP A 77 -25.47 0.34 -3.37
C ASP A 77 -24.47 -0.74 -2.92
N ASN A 78 -23.20 -0.63 -3.32
CA ASN A 78 -22.14 -1.59 -2.98
C ASN A 78 -21.04 -0.99 -2.07
N SER A 79 -21.20 0.26 -1.64
CA SER A 79 -20.15 1.00 -0.92
C SER A 79 -19.85 0.42 0.47
N GLU A 80 -20.85 -0.13 1.18
CA GLU A 80 -20.63 -0.68 2.52
C GLU A 80 -19.81 -1.98 2.47
N GLU A 81 -20.14 -2.87 1.53
CA GLU A 81 -19.37 -4.08 1.28
C GLU A 81 -17.94 -3.74 0.87
N PHE A 82 -17.77 -2.80 -0.06
CA PHE A 82 -16.46 -2.31 -0.46
C PHE A 82 -15.64 -1.79 0.72
N VAL A 83 -16.23 -0.96 1.59
CA VAL A 83 -15.54 -0.41 2.77
C VAL A 83 -15.11 -1.53 3.72
N ASN A 84 -15.96 -2.53 3.95
CA ASN A 84 -15.61 -3.67 4.82
C ASN A 84 -14.43 -4.47 4.26
N LEU A 85 -14.43 -4.75 2.95
CA LEU A 85 -13.34 -5.45 2.28
C LEU A 85 -12.04 -4.64 2.27
N LEU A 86 -12.14 -3.32 2.08
CA LEU A 86 -11.01 -2.40 2.16
C LEU A 86 -10.38 -2.40 3.56
N VAL A 87 -11.18 -2.38 4.63
CA VAL A 87 -10.69 -2.48 6.00
C VAL A 87 -9.91 -3.78 6.20
N VAL A 88 -10.47 -4.93 5.84
CA VAL A 88 -9.80 -6.23 5.97
C VAL A 88 -8.46 -6.27 5.23
N TRP A 89 -8.44 -5.78 3.98
CA TRP A 89 -7.23 -5.72 3.17
C TRP A 89 -6.15 -4.86 3.82
N THR A 90 -6.52 -3.67 4.30
CA THR A 90 -5.56 -2.72 4.91
C THR A 90 -5.09 -3.14 6.30
N GLU A 91 -5.89 -3.89 7.06
CA GLU A 91 -5.48 -4.52 8.32
C GLU A 91 -4.44 -5.63 8.09
N GLY A 92 -4.53 -6.34 6.97
CA GLY A 92 -3.54 -7.33 6.55
C GLY A 92 -2.21 -6.72 6.11
N MET A 93 -2.15 -5.41 5.90
CA MET A 93 -0.93 -4.73 5.46
C MET A 93 0.00 -4.39 6.60
N SER A 94 1.21 -4.94 6.53
CA SER A 94 2.38 -4.43 7.23
C SER A 94 3.27 -3.66 6.27
N VAL A 95 3.68 -2.44 6.63
CA VAL A 95 4.79 -1.78 5.94
C VAL A 95 6.06 -2.43 6.50
N PRO A 96 6.88 -3.09 5.66
CA PRO A 96 8.11 -3.72 6.14
C PRO A 96 8.99 -2.66 6.83
N PRO A 97 9.69 -3.02 7.92
CA PRO A 97 10.67 -2.13 8.50
C PRO A 97 11.74 -1.78 7.44
N LEU A 98 12.29 -0.58 7.55
CA LEU A 98 13.41 -0.16 6.72
C LEU A 98 14.57 -1.15 6.88
N ASP A 99 15.05 -1.71 5.76
CA ASP A 99 16.29 -2.48 5.76
C ASP A 99 17.48 -1.51 5.85
N GLU A 100 17.94 -1.28 7.08
CA GLU A 100 19.02 -0.34 7.38
C GLU A 100 20.31 -0.70 6.62
N ARG A 101 20.64 -1.99 6.49
CA ARG A 101 21.86 -2.42 5.80
C ARG A 101 21.79 -2.16 4.31
N ARG A 102 20.63 -2.43 3.70
CA ARG A 102 20.40 -2.11 2.29
C ARG A 102 20.49 -0.60 2.06
N LEU A 103 19.88 0.19 2.95
CA LEU A 103 19.94 1.64 2.87
C LEU A 103 21.39 2.16 2.98
N GLU A 104 22.15 1.68 3.96
CA GLU A 104 23.57 2.05 4.12
C GLU A 104 24.38 1.73 2.86
N THR A 105 24.17 0.56 2.28
CA THR A 105 24.83 0.14 1.03
C THR A 105 24.48 1.09 -0.13
N GLU A 106 23.21 1.44 -0.30
CA GLU A 106 22.76 2.40 -1.33
C GLU A 106 23.37 3.79 -1.10
N VAL A 107 23.47 4.25 0.16
CA VAL A 107 24.10 5.53 0.51
C VAL A 107 25.58 5.53 0.15
N GLU A 108 26.30 4.44 0.38
CA GLU A 108 27.71 4.30 0.00
C GLU A 108 27.91 4.29 -1.52
N LEU A 109 27.06 3.58 -2.26
CA LEU A 109 27.08 3.59 -3.73
C LEU A 109 26.83 4.99 -4.28
N TRP A 110 25.84 5.70 -3.73
CA TRP A 110 25.56 7.09 -4.12
C TRP A 110 26.75 8.02 -3.82
N ARG A 111 27.35 7.94 -2.62
CA ARG A 111 28.52 8.76 -2.24
C ARG A 111 29.74 8.48 -3.12
N SER A 112 29.90 7.25 -3.60
CA SER A 112 30.99 6.85 -4.48
C SER A 112 30.71 7.10 -5.98
N GLY A 113 29.51 7.59 -6.33
CA GLY A 113 29.11 7.89 -7.71
C GLY A 113 28.76 6.66 -8.54
N ASN A 114 28.41 5.54 -7.90
CA ASN A 114 28.13 4.25 -8.53
C ASN A 114 26.63 3.88 -8.52
N LEU A 115 25.74 4.85 -8.28
CA LEU A 115 24.29 4.69 -8.29
C LEU A 115 23.69 5.10 -9.64
#